data_AF-A0A7W4VDA1-F1
#
_entry.id   AF-A0A7W4VDA1-F1
#
_cell.length_a   1.000
_cell.length_b   1.000
_cell.length_c   1.000
_cell.angle_alpha   90.00
_cell.angle_beta   90.00
_cell.angle_gamma   90.00
#
_symmetry.space_group_name_H-M   'P 1'
#
loop_
_entity.id
_entity.type
_entity.pdbx_description
1 polymer ?
#
loop_
_entity_poly.entity_id
_entity_poly.type
_entity_poly.pdbx_seq_one_letter_code
_entity_poly.pdbx_strand_id
1 'polypeptide(L)'
;MTIAVAWVRKIRDCEELVFVSDSRLSGDGATFDGCPKILTLPRSDCAISFAGYTGHAFPMMLQLSLAIDSHAPSKRGSLDLAALRSHALKIFDSMGEQLKTSKLLSLQEDVLPGATFLFGGYSWIKKKFELWSFSYRAKEGCFVADPAQWLMFHKEADRVILRNKKIENGETSLGKIAFAGDQAPLAKELLLKKLNSFGAMDHESLDMEPFEVVRDMLRDRNHSETIGGAPQIVKVYQYMRTASLGVYWPNRTAGKVHLQGRACLGYERVDRWVLDPDELISETQPLPRESDELMAEDNDPQTRSYDKLLGALR
;
A
#
# COMPACT_ATOMS: atom_id res chain seq x y z
N MET A 1 2.93 3.35 -13.74
CA MET A 1 3.93 3.82 -12.76
C MET A 1 3.32 3.77 -11.37
N THR A 2 4.09 3.55 -10.32
CA THR A 2 3.59 3.25 -8.96
C THR A 2 4.65 3.56 -7.91
N ILE A 3 4.19 3.97 -6.73
CA ILE A 3 4.99 4.01 -5.51
C ILE A 3 4.33 3.12 -4.45
N ALA A 4 5.11 2.24 -3.83
CA ALA A 4 4.72 1.55 -2.60
C ALA A 4 5.86 1.63 -1.59
N VAL A 5 5.52 1.97 -0.34
CA VAL A 5 6.47 2.09 0.77
C VAL A 5 5.88 1.37 1.96
N ALA A 6 6.70 0.58 2.66
CA ALA A 6 6.30 -0.08 3.89
C ALA A 6 7.40 0.05 4.94
N TRP A 7 7.03 0.33 6.18
CA TRP A 7 8.01 0.51 7.25
C TRP A 7 7.44 0.18 8.63
N VAL A 8 8.35 -0.17 9.54
CA VAL A 8 8.02 -0.34 10.96
C VAL A 8 8.23 1.00 11.66
N ARG A 9 7.18 1.51 12.30
CA ARG A 9 7.25 2.68 13.16
C ARG A 9 7.05 2.33 14.62
N LYS A 10 7.55 3.19 15.50
CA LYS A 10 7.40 3.05 16.96
C LYS A 10 6.51 4.17 17.49
N ILE A 11 5.51 3.81 18.29
CA ILE A 11 4.59 4.72 18.96
C ILE A 11 4.66 4.43 20.45
N ARG A 12 5.33 5.30 21.21
CA ARG A 12 5.61 5.08 22.64
C ARG A 12 6.28 3.71 22.82
N ASP A 13 5.61 2.79 23.51
CA ASP A 13 6.12 1.45 23.83
C ASP A 13 5.68 0.36 22.83
N CYS A 14 4.91 0.73 21.80
CA CYS A 14 4.38 -0.19 20.80
C CYS A 14 5.01 0.05 19.42
N GLU A 15 4.94 -0.96 18.57
CA GLU A 15 5.33 -0.84 17.17
C GLU A 15 4.12 -1.13 16.26
N GLU A 16 4.14 -0.58 15.05
CA GLU A 16 3.24 -0.99 13.98
C GLU A 16 3.95 -0.99 12.62
N LEU A 17 3.50 -1.86 11.72
CA LEU A 17 3.96 -1.88 10.34
C LEU A 17 2.94 -1.14 9.47
N VAL A 18 3.40 -0.15 8.73
CA VAL A 18 2.57 0.69 7.86
C VAL A 18 2.93 0.41 6.41
N PHE A 19 1.91 0.33 5.56
CA PHE A 19 2.02 0.29 4.09
C PHE A 19 1.35 1.53 3.52
N VAL A 20 2.00 2.17 2.55
CA VAL A 20 1.47 3.31 1.79
C VAL A 20 1.69 3.09 0.31
N SER A 21 0.73 3.50 -0.51
CA SER A 21 0.85 3.51 -1.96
C SER A 21 -0.03 4.60 -2.58
N ASP A 22 0.29 5.02 -3.79
CA ASP A 22 -0.63 5.81 -4.62
C ASP A 22 -1.85 4.95 -5.04
N SER A 23 -2.89 5.55 -5.61
CA SER A 23 -4.09 4.81 -6.06
C SER A 23 -4.35 4.88 -7.55
N ARG A 24 -3.41 5.40 -8.33
CA ARG A 24 -3.52 5.47 -9.78
C ARG A 24 -3.08 4.19 -10.44
N LEU A 25 -3.89 3.67 -11.36
CA LEU A 25 -3.41 2.79 -12.41
C LEU A 25 -3.42 3.54 -13.74
N SER A 26 -2.40 3.30 -14.55
CA SER A 26 -2.32 3.86 -15.90
C SER A 26 -2.10 2.73 -16.89
N GLY A 27 -2.83 2.75 -17.99
CA GLY A 27 -2.82 1.74 -19.04
C GLY A 27 -3.75 2.15 -20.17
N ASP A 28 -3.48 1.69 -21.39
CA ASP A 28 -4.34 1.91 -22.58
C ASP A 28 -4.71 3.39 -22.85
N GLY A 29 -3.76 4.30 -22.57
CA GLY A 29 -3.94 5.75 -22.76
C GLY A 29 -4.84 6.43 -21.72
N ALA A 30 -5.26 5.70 -20.67
CA ALA A 30 -6.12 6.21 -19.60
C ALA A 30 -5.44 6.10 -18.23
N THR A 31 -5.95 6.89 -17.29
CA THR A 31 -5.62 6.80 -15.87
C THR A 31 -6.88 6.52 -15.08
N PHE A 32 -6.76 5.72 -14.02
CA PHE A 32 -7.84 5.38 -13.11
C PHE A 32 -7.35 5.58 -11.69
N ASP A 33 -7.86 6.64 -11.05
CA ASP A 33 -7.61 6.93 -9.63
C ASP A 33 -8.61 6.19 -8.74
N GLY A 34 -8.13 5.69 -7.60
CA GLY A 34 -8.92 4.92 -6.64
C GLY A 34 -8.84 3.41 -6.80
N CYS A 35 -7.78 2.91 -7.44
CA CYS A 35 -7.52 1.49 -7.59
C CYS A 35 -6.70 0.94 -6.41
N PRO A 36 -7.19 -0.08 -5.67
CA PRO A 36 -6.49 -0.61 -4.51
C PRO A 36 -5.15 -1.29 -4.86
N LYS A 37 -4.05 -0.86 -4.24
CA LYS A 37 -2.70 -1.45 -4.42
C LYS A 37 -2.19 -2.18 -3.20
N ILE A 38 -2.96 -2.17 -2.12
CA ILE A 38 -2.65 -2.82 -0.85
C ILE A 38 -3.81 -3.72 -0.45
N LEU A 39 -3.53 -5.00 -0.16
CA LEU A 39 -4.51 -5.94 0.37
C LEU A 39 -4.15 -6.33 1.81
N THR A 40 -5.13 -6.25 2.69
CA THR A 40 -5.13 -7.01 3.94
C THR A 40 -5.41 -8.48 3.62
N LEU A 41 -4.63 -9.39 4.18
CA LEU A 41 -4.82 -10.83 3.91
C LEU A 41 -5.79 -11.47 4.93
N PRO A 42 -6.47 -12.58 4.59
CA PRO A 42 -7.54 -13.18 5.41
C PRO A 42 -7.16 -13.58 6.85
N ARG A 43 -5.87 -13.73 7.14
CA ARG A 43 -5.32 -14.10 8.45
C ARG A 43 -5.06 -12.91 9.41
N SER A 44 -5.45 -11.70 9.01
CA SER A 44 -5.43 -10.45 9.78
C SER A 44 -4.12 -9.99 10.41
N ASP A 45 -2.99 -10.68 10.27
CA ASP A 45 -1.69 -10.32 10.86
C ASP A 45 -0.64 -9.88 9.82
N CYS A 46 -1.05 -9.74 8.55
CA CYS A 46 -0.20 -9.33 7.45
C CYS A 46 -0.95 -8.61 6.32
N ALA A 47 -0.17 -7.88 5.53
CA ALA A 47 -0.64 -7.19 4.34
C ALA A 47 0.39 -7.35 3.21
N ILE A 48 -0.08 -7.12 1.99
CA ILE A 48 0.74 -7.10 0.78
C ILE A 48 0.38 -5.90 -0.07
N SER A 49 1.38 -5.20 -0.60
CA SER A 49 1.20 -4.19 -1.64
C SER A 49 1.98 -4.55 -2.89
N PHE A 50 1.64 -3.93 -4.01
CA PHE A 50 2.39 -4.13 -5.26
C PHE A 50 2.84 -2.82 -5.90
N ALA A 51 3.82 -2.95 -6.78
CA ALA A 51 4.17 -1.96 -7.78
C ALA A 51 4.60 -2.66 -9.08
N GLY A 52 4.41 -2.01 -10.22
CA GLY A 52 4.72 -2.56 -11.54
C GLY A 52 3.47 -2.86 -12.36
N TYR A 53 3.52 -3.92 -13.17
CA TYR A 53 2.45 -4.25 -14.10
C TYR A 53 1.24 -4.88 -13.40
N THR A 54 0.18 -4.09 -13.33
CA THR A 54 -1.15 -4.41 -12.81
C THR A 54 -1.68 -5.76 -13.26
N GLY A 55 -1.54 -6.08 -14.55
CA GLY A 55 -2.10 -7.29 -15.16
C GLY A 55 -1.55 -8.59 -14.58
N HIS A 56 -0.33 -8.57 -14.02
CA HIS A 56 0.22 -9.70 -13.28
C HIS A 56 0.01 -9.56 -11.77
N ALA A 57 0.18 -8.34 -11.24
CA ALA A 57 0.17 -8.11 -9.80
C ALA A 57 -1.17 -8.45 -9.14
N PHE A 58 -2.29 -7.99 -9.72
CA PHE A 58 -3.61 -8.22 -9.13
C PHE A 58 -3.99 -9.70 -9.11
N PRO A 59 -3.92 -10.46 -10.22
CA PRO A 59 -4.18 -11.89 -10.18
C PRO A 59 -3.33 -12.61 -9.14
N MET A 60 -2.03 -12.29 -9.05
CA MET A 60 -1.13 -12.90 -8.07
C MET A 60 -1.56 -12.62 -6.62
N MET A 61 -1.82 -11.37 -6.28
CA MET A 61 -2.27 -11.01 -4.93
C MET A 61 -3.63 -11.60 -4.56
N LEU A 62 -4.58 -11.62 -5.51
CA LEU A 62 -5.90 -12.22 -5.30
C LEU A 62 -5.80 -13.73 -5.09
N GLN A 63 -4.95 -14.42 -5.87
CA GLN A 63 -4.73 -15.85 -5.68
C GLN A 63 -4.00 -16.18 -4.39
N LEU A 64 -3.06 -15.33 -3.94
CA LEU A 64 -2.48 -15.46 -2.60
C LEU A 64 -3.56 -15.33 -1.52
N SER A 65 -4.45 -14.33 -1.64
CA SER A 65 -5.56 -14.17 -0.71
C SER A 65 -6.47 -15.40 -0.69
N LEU A 66 -6.83 -15.94 -1.86
CA LEU A 66 -7.65 -17.15 -1.98
C LEU A 66 -6.96 -18.39 -1.40
N ALA A 67 -5.66 -18.57 -1.65
CA ALA A 67 -4.88 -19.68 -1.11
C ALA A 67 -4.78 -19.63 0.42
N ILE A 68 -4.63 -18.43 0.99
CA ILE A 68 -4.67 -18.24 2.44
C ILE A 68 -6.05 -18.57 3.00
N ASP A 69 -7.12 -18.08 2.36
CA ASP A 69 -8.48 -18.29 2.84
C ASP A 69 -8.92 -19.76 2.79
N SER A 70 -8.50 -20.47 1.75
CA SER A 70 -8.83 -21.89 1.52
C SER A 70 -7.96 -22.87 2.31
N HIS A 71 -6.80 -22.45 2.83
CA HIS A 71 -5.93 -23.29 3.64
C HIS A 71 -6.03 -22.93 5.12
N ALA A 72 -6.77 -23.73 5.90
CA ALA A 72 -7.08 -23.44 7.30
C ALA A 72 -5.86 -23.10 8.19
N PRO A 73 -4.70 -23.78 8.08
CA PRO A 73 -3.49 -23.39 8.82
C PRO A 73 -2.95 -21.99 8.48
N SER A 74 -3.07 -21.58 7.21
CA SER A 74 -2.72 -20.21 6.78
C SER A 74 -3.72 -19.20 7.32
N LYS A 75 -5.02 -19.44 7.16
CA LYS A 75 -6.10 -18.54 7.60
C LYS A 75 -6.10 -18.30 9.11
N ARG A 76 -5.91 -19.35 9.91
CA ARG A 76 -5.93 -19.28 11.37
C ARG A 76 -4.65 -18.72 11.98
N GLY A 77 -3.63 -18.43 11.18
CA GLY A 77 -2.32 -17.97 11.67
C GLY A 77 -1.49 -19.06 12.35
N SER A 78 -1.85 -20.34 12.21
CA SER A 78 -1.07 -21.48 12.74
C SER A 78 0.29 -21.59 12.07
N LEU A 79 0.39 -21.18 10.80
CA LEU A 79 1.67 -20.98 10.11
C LEU A 79 2.23 -19.59 10.46
N ASP A 80 3.48 -19.51 10.91
CA ASP A 80 4.18 -18.23 11.06
C ASP A 80 4.45 -17.56 9.71
N LEU A 81 4.72 -16.25 9.74
CA LEU A 81 4.97 -15.45 8.55
C LEU A 81 6.11 -15.97 7.68
N ALA A 82 7.14 -16.57 8.27
CA ALA A 82 8.24 -17.13 7.49
C ALA A 82 7.77 -18.29 6.58
N ALA A 83 6.87 -19.14 7.08
CA ALA A 83 6.28 -20.23 6.31
C ALA A 83 5.28 -19.69 5.27
N LEU A 84 4.48 -18.69 5.65
CA LEU A 84 3.55 -18.06 4.72
C LEU A 84 4.27 -17.37 3.57
N ARG A 85 5.36 -16.65 3.84
CA ARG A 85 6.23 -16.04 2.82
C ARG A 85 6.69 -17.10 1.82
N SER A 86 7.19 -18.25 2.28
CA SER A 86 7.60 -19.34 1.40
C SER A 86 6.43 -19.92 0.59
N HIS A 87 5.22 -19.97 1.16
CA HIS A 87 4.02 -20.37 0.43
C HIS A 87 3.63 -19.33 -0.64
N ALA A 88 3.72 -18.04 -0.34
CA ALA A 88 3.44 -16.96 -1.27
C ALA A 88 4.36 -16.99 -2.49
N LEU A 89 5.67 -17.19 -2.28
CA LEU A 89 6.62 -17.32 -3.40
C LEU A 89 6.25 -18.50 -4.32
N LYS A 90 5.90 -19.67 -3.76
CA LYS A 90 5.47 -20.83 -4.56
C LYS A 90 4.21 -20.57 -5.38
N ILE A 91 3.24 -19.83 -4.83
CA ILE A 91 2.04 -19.43 -5.57
C ILE A 91 2.44 -18.50 -6.72
N PHE A 92 3.28 -17.50 -6.45
CA PHE A 92 3.70 -16.53 -7.46
C PHE A 92 4.52 -17.18 -8.57
N ASP A 93 5.41 -18.13 -8.24
CA ASP A 93 6.15 -18.95 -9.20
C ASP A 93 5.20 -19.76 -10.09
N SER A 94 4.28 -20.51 -9.47
CA SER A 94 3.29 -21.32 -10.20
C SER A 94 2.38 -20.47 -11.10
N MET A 95 2.09 -19.23 -10.71
CA MET A 95 1.34 -18.29 -11.55
C MET A 95 2.20 -17.67 -12.65
N GLY A 96 3.47 -17.37 -12.36
CA GLY A 96 4.43 -16.88 -13.33
C GLY A 96 4.65 -17.86 -14.48
N GLU A 97 4.71 -19.16 -14.18
CA GLU A 97 4.79 -20.25 -15.17
C GLU A 97 3.57 -20.33 -16.11
N GLN A 98 2.43 -19.76 -15.71
CA GLN A 98 1.21 -19.74 -16.51
C GLN A 98 1.15 -18.55 -17.48
N LEU A 99 2.06 -17.58 -17.36
CA LEU A 99 2.14 -16.46 -18.29
C LEU A 99 2.56 -16.96 -19.67
N LYS A 100 1.69 -16.74 -20.66
CA LYS A 100 1.92 -17.15 -22.05
C LYS A 100 1.79 -15.94 -22.95
N THR A 101 2.75 -15.77 -23.85
CA THR A 101 2.65 -14.81 -24.95
C THR A 101 1.94 -15.44 -26.14
N SER A 102 1.22 -14.62 -26.90
CA SER A 102 0.67 -15.00 -28.19
C SER A 102 1.04 -13.93 -29.20
N LYS A 103 1.66 -14.33 -30.30
CA LYS A 103 2.02 -13.43 -31.42
C LYS A 103 0.80 -12.76 -32.06
N LEU A 104 -0.40 -13.30 -31.82
CA LEU A 104 -1.67 -12.71 -32.25
C LEU A 104 -2.13 -11.57 -31.33
N LEU A 105 -1.65 -11.53 -30.09
CA LEU A 105 -2.04 -10.56 -29.06
C LEU A 105 -0.97 -9.50 -28.79
N SER A 106 0.31 -9.86 -28.93
CA SER A 106 1.43 -8.96 -28.70
C SER A 106 2.62 -9.35 -29.58
N LEU A 107 3.37 -8.33 -30.03
CA LEU A 107 4.62 -8.52 -30.75
C LEU A 107 5.80 -8.82 -29.80
N GLN A 108 5.61 -8.76 -28.48
CA GLN A 108 6.67 -9.11 -27.52
C GLN A 108 6.84 -10.63 -27.40
N GLU A 109 8.08 -11.06 -27.55
CA GLU A 109 8.53 -12.41 -27.19
C GLU A 109 8.92 -12.40 -25.71
N ASP A 110 8.35 -13.34 -24.95
CA ASP A 110 8.45 -13.51 -23.49
C ASP A 110 7.86 -12.42 -22.58
N VAL A 111 6.97 -12.85 -21.68
CA VAL A 111 6.38 -12.02 -20.63
C VAL A 111 6.83 -12.56 -19.28
N LEU A 112 7.86 -11.93 -18.72
CA LEU A 112 8.27 -12.17 -17.34
C LEU A 112 7.30 -11.46 -16.38
N PRO A 113 7.15 -11.95 -15.13
CA PRO A 113 6.39 -11.25 -14.12
C PRO A 113 6.95 -9.83 -13.85
N GLY A 114 6.30 -8.82 -14.43
CA GLY A 114 6.67 -7.41 -14.28
C GLY A 114 6.17 -6.73 -13.00
N ALA A 115 6.09 -7.44 -11.87
CA ALA A 115 5.59 -6.89 -10.59
C ALA A 115 6.54 -7.14 -9.42
N THR A 116 6.66 -6.14 -8.56
CA THR A 116 7.36 -6.21 -7.27
C THR A 116 6.32 -6.05 -6.16
N PHE A 117 6.45 -6.81 -5.09
CA PHE A 117 5.51 -6.77 -3.97
C PHE A 117 6.22 -6.41 -2.67
N LEU A 118 5.56 -5.66 -1.80
CA LEU A 118 5.98 -5.54 -0.40
C LEU A 118 5.06 -6.43 0.42
N PHE A 119 5.63 -7.40 1.13
CA PHE A 119 4.89 -8.32 1.99
C PHE A 119 5.44 -8.24 3.40
N GLY A 120 4.55 -8.08 4.38
CA GLY A 120 4.97 -7.98 5.76
C GLY A 120 3.83 -8.16 6.76
N GLY A 121 4.21 -8.45 7.99
CA GLY A 121 3.28 -8.69 9.08
C GLY A 121 3.96 -8.81 10.44
N TYR A 122 3.19 -9.16 11.46
CA TYR A 122 3.71 -9.47 12.80
C TYR A 122 3.95 -10.98 13.00
N SER A 123 5.20 -11.38 13.25
CA SER A 123 5.54 -12.78 13.58
C SER A 123 5.30 -13.01 15.07
N TRP A 124 4.28 -13.80 15.38
CA TRP A 124 3.95 -14.16 16.77
C TRP A 124 4.97 -15.10 17.42
N ILE A 125 5.75 -15.83 16.61
CA ILE A 125 6.86 -16.67 17.09
C ILE A 125 8.05 -15.78 17.46
N LYS A 126 8.46 -14.89 16.55
CA LYS A 126 9.65 -14.03 16.75
C LYS A 126 9.35 -12.75 17.54
N LYS A 127 8.07 -12.49 17.85
CA LYS A 127 7.56 -11.29 18.53
C LYS A 127 8.02 -9.98 17.88
N LYS A 128 8.07 -9.93 16.56
CA LYS A 128 8.53 -8.75 15.80
C LYS A 128 7.88 -8.65 14.44
N PHE A 129 7.90 -7.43 13.88
CA PHE A 129 7.53 -7.22 12.48
C PHE A 129 8.59 -7.77 11.53
N GLU A 130 8.10 -8.44 10.50
CA GLU A 130 8.89 -8.90 9.36
C GLU A 130 8.34 -8.27 8.08
N LEU A 131 9.26 -7.87 7.20
CA LEU A 131 8.95 -7.15 5.97
C LEU A 131 9.95 -7.58 4.89
N TRP A 132 9.44 -7.87 3.72
CA TRP A 132 10.19 -8.35 2.55
C TRP A 132 9.70 -7.67 1.28
N SER A 133 10.61 -7.52 0.32
CA SER A 133 10.29 -7.23 -1.07
C SER A 133 10.33 -8.53 -1.88
N PHE A 134 9.25 -8.83 -2.60
CA PHE A 134 9.20 -9.94 -3.54
C PHE A 134 9.47 -9.43 -4.95
N SER A 135 10.39 -10.08 -5.65
CA SER A 135 10.70 -9.74 -7.04
C SER A 135 11.06 -10.99 -7.83
N TYR A 136 10.72 -11.01 -9.12
CA TYR A 136 11.05 -12.12 -10.01
C TYR A 136 12.50 -11.98 -10.49
N ARG A 137 13.32 -13.01 -10.28
CA ARG A 137 14.70 -13.06 -10.78
C ARG A 137 14.74 -13.88 -12.06
N ALA A 138 14.86 -13.21 -13.20
CA ALA A 138 14.90 -13.84 -14.52
C ALA A 138 15.97 -14.94 -14.64
N LYS A 139 17.13 -14.76 -14.01
CA LYS A 139 18.22 -15.75 -14.02
C LYS A 139 17.89 -17.02 -13.24
N GLU A 140 17.10 -16.91 -12.18
CA GLU A 140 16.73 -18.02 -11.29
C GLU A 140 15.38 -18.65 -11.70
N GLY A 141 14.58 -17.94 -12.52
CA GLY A 141 13.28 -18.41 -12.97
C GLY A 141 12.21 -18.40 -11.88
N CYS A 142 12.42 -17.64 -10.79
CA CYS A 142 11.53 -17.64 -9.64
C CYS A 142 11.48 -16.28 -8.92
N PHE A 143 10.47 -16.11 -8.08
CA PHE A 143 10.34 -15.04 -7.12
C PHE A 143 11.22 -15.29 -5.92
N VAL A 144 11.91 -14.24 -5.50
CA VAL A 144 12.71 -14.21 -4.27
C VAL A 144 12.09 -13.26 -3.26
N ALA A 145 12.41 -13.45 -1.98
CA ALA A 145 12.05 -12.53 -0.92
C ALA A 145 13.31 -11.89 -0.30
N ASP A 146 13.56 -10.64 -0.66
CA ASP A 146 14.65 -9.85 -0.08
C ASP A 146 14.15 -9.13 1.19
N PRO A 147 14.86 -9.21 2.33
CA PRO A 147 14.43 -8.54 3.55
C PRO A 147 14.49 -7.02 3.42
N ALA A 148 13.59 -6.33 4.14
CA ALA A 148 13.59 -4.87 4.23
C ALA A 148 14.93 -4.30 4.70
N GLN A 149 15.25 -3.11 4.21
CA GLN A 149 16.46 -2.39 4.60
C GLN A 149 16.27 -1.75 5.98
N TRP A 150 17.38 -1.47 6.64
CA TRP A 150 17.44 -0.75 7.89
C TRP A 150 17.78 0.71 7.62
N LEU A 151 16.96 1.59 8.16
CA LEU A 151 17.23 3.02 8.23
C LEU A 151 18.07 3.26 9.50
N MET A 152 19.26 3.81 9.32
CA MET A 152 20.28 3.94 10.37
C MET A 152 20.78 5.37 10.43
N PHE A 153 20.83 5.97 11.62
CA PHE A 153 21.52 7.22 11.86
C PHE A 153 23.00 6.96 12.17
N HIS A 154 23.90 7.50 11.34
CA HIS A 154 25.34 7.37 11.46
C HIS A 154 25.93 8.55 12.23
N LYS A 155 26.24 8.36 13.51
CA LYS A 155 26.62 9.45 14.44
C LYS A 155 27.80 10.29 13.95
N GLU A 156 28.86 9.67 13.44
CA GLU A 156 30.07 10.40 13.02
C GLU A 156 29.88 11.23 11.75
N ALA A 157 28.94 10.81 10.89
CA ALA A 157 28.69 11.45 9.61
C ALA A 157 27.45 12.36 9.68
N ASP A 158 26.83 12.44 10.87
CA ASP A 158 25.61 13.18 11.18
C ASP A 158 24.54 13.05 10.10
N ARG A 159 24.25 11.81 9.70
CA ARG A 159 23.30 11.52 8.62
C ARG A 159 22.66 10.15 8.73
N VAL A 160 21.43 10.08 8.26
CA VAL A 160 20.67 8.86 8.02
C VAL A 160 21.09 8.20 6.71
N ILE A 161 21.31 6.89 6.77
CA ILE A 161 21.68 6.01 5.66
C ILE A 161 20.83 4.74 5.66
N LEU A 162 20.79 4.05 4.52
CA LEU A 162 20.15 2.74 4.38
C LEU A 162 21.19 1.61 4.37
N ARG A 163 20.91 0.55 5.12
CA ARG A 163 21.75 -0.65 5.23
C ARG A 163 20.93 -1.92 4.99
N ASN A 164 21.54 -2.96 4.42
CA ASN A 164 20.88 -4.26 4.27
C ASN A 164 20.86 -5.08 5.56
N LYS A 165 21.63 -4.67 6.58
CA LYS A 165 21.72 -5.34 7.88
C LYS A 165 21.71 -4.29 8.98
N LYS A 166 21.19 -4.66 10.14
CA LYS A 166 21.31 -3.87 11.36
C LYS A 166 22.76 -3.91 11.82
N ILE A 167 23.35 -2.75 12.06
CA ILE A 167 24.69 -2.60 12.61
C ILE A 167 24.53 -1.80 13.91
N GLU A 168 25.09 -2.29 15.02
CA GLU A 168 24.93 -1.65 16.34
C GLU A 168 26.20 -0.87 16.77
N ASN A 169 27.26 -0.91 15.97
CA ASN A 169 28.51 -0.21 16.27
C ASN A 169 28.40 1.27 15.85
N GLY A 170 28.01 2.13 16.78
CA GLY A 170 27.99 3.59 16.59
C GLY A 170 26.85 4.12 15.72
N GLU A 171 26.01 3.26 15.16
CA GLU A 171 24.80 3.61 14.41
C GLU A 171 23.54 3.40 15.28
N THR A 172 22.56 4.28 15.15
CA THR A 172 21.25 4.15 15.82
C THR A 172 20.21 3.70 14.81
N SER A 173 19.44 2.66 15.13
CA SER A 173 18.45 2.12 14.21
C SER A 173 17.13 2.87 14.34
N LEU A 174 16.67 3.47 13.25
CA LEU A 174 15.39 4.17 13.18
C LEU A 174 14.22 3.22 12.88
N GLY A 175 14.47 2.15 12.13
CA GLY A 175 13.44 1.18 11.77
C GLY A 175 13.76 0.42 10.49
N LYS A 176 12.88 -0.52 10.14
CA LYS A 176 12.92 -1.22 8.85
C LYS A 176 12.04 -0.50 7.85
N ILE A 177 12.49 -0.45 6.60
CA ILE A 177 11.74 0.14 5.48
C ILE A 177 12.01 -0.61 4.18
N ALA A 178 10.99 -0.70 3.34
CA ALA A 178 11.07 -1.24 1.99
C ALA A 178 10.32 -0.32 1.01
N PHE A 179 10.82 -0.27 -0.22
CA PHE A 179 10.24 0.51 -1.31
C PHE A 179 10.04 -0.38 -2.53
N ALA A 180 8.99 -0.12 -3.30
CA ALA A 180 8.73 -0.77 -4.58
C ALA A 180 8.12 0.22 -5.59
N GLY A 181 8.40 -0.03 -6.86
CA GLY A 181 7.90 0.77 -7.98
C GLY A 181 8.95 1.68 -8.60
N ASP A 182 8.62 2.23 -9.75
CA ASP A 182 9.49 3.11 -10.53
C ASP A 182 9.77 4.44 -9.82
N GLN A 183 8.85 4.90 -8.96
CA GLN A 183 9.03 6.10 -8.14
C GLN A 183 9.78 5.82 -6.82
N ALA A 184 10.13 4.57 -6.52
CA ALA A 184 10.84 4.19 -5.29
C ALA A 184 12.21 4.90 -5.12
N PRO A 185 13.04 5.06 -6.17
CA PRO A 185 14.32 5.76 -6.03
C PRO A 185 14.14 7.22 -5.58
N LEU A 186 13.16 7.93 -6.17
CA LEU A 186 12.86 9.31 -5.81
C LEU A 186 12.28 9.41 -4.39
N ALA A 187 11.31 8.56 -4.04
CA ALA A 187 10.77 8.53 -2.68
C ALA A 187 11.86 8.28 -1.62
N LYS A 188 12.81 7.39 -1.93
CA LYS A 188 13.97 7.13 -1.07
C LYS A 188 14.87 8.36 -0.94
N GLU A 189 15.17 9.06 -2.04
CA GLU A 189 15.97 10.28 -2.00
C GLU A 189 15.29 11.38 -1.15
N LEU A 190 14.00 11.62 -1.37
CA LEU A 190 13.22 12.61 -0.65
C LEU A 190 13.12 12.28 0.85
N LEU A 191 12.95 11.01 1.20
CA LEU A 191 12.95 10.58 2.61
C LEU A 191 14.29 10.84 3.28
N LEU A 192 15.40 10.46 2.64
CA LEU A 192 16.73 10.69 3.21
C LEU A 192 17.01 12.20 3.34
N LYS A 193 16.60 13.01 2.35
CA LYS A 193 16.72 14.47 2.42
C LYS A 193 15.92 15.05 3.58
N LYS A 194 14.67 14.59 3.78
CA LYS A 194 13.81 15.02 4.89
C LYS A 194 14.42 14.66 6.24
N LEU A 195 14.83 13.41 6.41
CA LEU A 195 15.41 12.95 7.67
C LEU A 195 16.74 13.63 7.99
N ASN A 196 17.62 13.84 7.00
CA ASN A 196 18.88 14.55 7.17
C ASN A 196 18.73 16.07 7.37
N SER A 197 17.51 16.59 7.30
CA SER A 197 17.23 17.99 7.66
C SER A 197 16.93 18.18 9.15
N PHE A 198 16.67 17.08 9.87
CA PHE A 198 16.45 17.10 11.32
C PHE A 198 17.77 17.01 12.10
N GLY A 199 17.76 17.43 13.37
CA GLY A 199 18.94 17.34 14.21
C GLY A 199 19.17 15.93 14.75
N ALA A 200 20.40 15.61 15.18
CA ALA A 200 20.77 14.30 15.71
C ALA A 200 19.89 13.81 16.90
N MET A 201 19.28 14.73 17.65
CA MET A 201 18.38 14.42 18.77
C MET A 201 16.98 13.94 18.33
N ASP A 202 16.61 14.14 17.06
CA ASP A 202 15.27 13.83 16.54
C ASP A 202 15.18 12.41 15.96
N HIS A 203 16.20 11.57 16.19
CA HIS A 203 16.42 10.30 15.51
C HIS A 203 16.30 9.07 16.43
N GLU A 204 15.19 8.94 17.16
CA GLU A 204 14.91 7.74 17.97
C GLU A 204 14.25 6.61 17.18
N SER A 205 13.27 6.93 16.33
CA SER A 205 12.55 5.95 15.50
C SER A 205 11.86 6.61 14.32
N LEU A 206 11.63 5.84 13.27
CA LEU A 206 10.82 6.25 12.12
C LEU A 206 9.34 6.34 12.53
N ASP A 207 8.64 7.40 12.14
CA ASP A 207 7.20 7.61 12.37
C ASP A 207 6.43 7.71 11.04
N MET A 208 5.93 8.89 10.66
CA MET A 208 5.10 9.09 9.46
C MET A 208 5.83 9.78 8.32
N GLU A 209 7.14 10.02 8.45
CA GLU A 209 7.96 10.67 7.42
C GLU A 209 7.86 9.97 6.06
N PRO A 210 7.83 8.62 5.95
CA PRO A 210 7.61 7.95 4.67
C PRO A 210 6.23 8.24 4.06
N PHE A 211 5.19 8.39 4.88
CA PHE A 211 3.86 8.80 4.40
C PHE A 211 3.87 10.24 3.90
N GLU A 212 4.49 11.17 4.64
CA GLU A 212 4.61 12.57 4.21
C GLU A 212 5.32 12.69 2.86
N VAL A 213 6.38 11.93 2.63
CA VAL A 213 7.08 11.88 1.33
C VAL A 213 6.12 11.45 0.23
N VAL A 214 5.38 10.36 0.40
CA VAL A 214 4.42 9.92 -0.61
C VAL A 214 3.28 10.93 -0.80
N ARG A 215 2.75 11.50 0.28
CA ARG A 215 1.73 12.56 0.25
C ARG A 215 2.19 13.75 -0.58
N ASP A 216 3.40 14.23 -0.34
CA ASP A 216 3.96 15.40 -1.03
C ASP A 216 4.20 15.09 -2.51
N MET A 217 4.69 13.88 -2.82
CA MET A 217 4.81 13.40 -4.21
C MET A 217 3.45 13.35 -4.93
N LEU A 218 2.38 12.94 -4.25
CA LEU A 218 1.03 12.88 -4.84
C LEU A 218 0.36 14.25 -4.99
N ARG A 219 0.78 15.25 -4.21
CA ARG A 219 0.32 16.64 -4.33
C ARG A 219 1.10 17.43 -5.38
N ASP A 220 2.29 16.97 -5.75
CA ASP A 220 3.13 17.61 -6.75
C ASP A 220 2.56 17.41 -8.17
N ARG A 221 2.21 18.52 -8.82
CA ARG A 221 1.69 18.54 -10.19
C ARG A 221 2.71 18.02 -11.22
N ASN A 222 4.00 18.07 -10.92
CA ASN A 222 5.03 17.54 -11.82
C ASN A 222 5.07 16.00 -11.84
N HIS A 223 4.47 15.35 -10.83
CA HIS A 223 4.40 13.90 -10.70
C HIS A 223 3.00 13.34 -11.01
N SER A 224 2.02 14.23 -11.27
CA SER A 224 0.61 13.89 -11.37
C SER A 224 0.24 13.13 -12.64
N GLU A 225 1.17 12.76 -13.52
CA GLU A 225 0.90 11.88 -14.67
C GLU A 225 1.35 10.43 -14.42
N THR A 226 2.29 10.21 -13.48
CA THR A 226 2.92 8.90 -13.25
C THR A 226 2.34 8.17 -12.04
N ILE A 227 2.06 8.92 -10.97
CA ILE A 227 1.39 8.48 -9.74
C ILE A 227 0.26 9.47 -9.43
N GLY A 228 -0.74 9.04 -8.67
CA GLY A 228 -1.89 9.91 -8.39
C GLY A 228 -2.97 9.28 -7.54
N GLY A 229 -4.11 9.97 -7.50
CA GLY A 229 -5.23 9.66 -6.62
C GLY A 229 -4.92 9.89 -5.14
N ALA A 230 -5.88 9.56 -4.28
CA ALA A 230 -5.67 9.61 -2.83
C ALA A 230 -4.72 8.49 -2.38
N PRO A 231 -3.84 8.73 -1.39
CA PRO A 231 -2.96 7.70 -0.86
C PRO A 231 -3.78 6.61 -0.18
N GLN A 232 -3.27 5.39 -0.28
CA GLN A 232 -3.76 4.21 0.42
C GLN A 232 -2.90 3.98 1.64
N ILE A 233 -3.48 3.66 2.78
CA ILE A 233 -2.71 3.31 3.97
C ILE A 233 -3.32 2.10 4.67
N VAL A 234 -2.45 1.14 5.02
CA VAL A 234 -2.79 -0.06 5.78
C VAL A 234 -1.81 -0.20 6.93
N LYS A 235 -2.34 -0.52 8.11
CA LYS A 235 -1.56 -0.80 9.31
C LYS A 235 -1.67 -2.27 9.70
N VAL A 236 -0.56 -2.81 10.19
CA VAL A 236 -0.49 -4.10 10.88
C VAL A 236 -0.01 -3.85 12.30
N TYR A 237 -0.76 -4.36 13.27
CA TYR A 237 -0.52 -4.14 14.70
C TYR A 237 0.11 -5.36 15.37
N GLN A 238 0.81 -5.14 16.50
CA GLN A 238 1.42 -6.21 17.31
C GLN A 238 0.39 -7.20 17.87
N TYR A 239 -0.86 -6.78 18.04
CA TYR A 239 -1.98 -7.66 18.41
C TYR A 239 -2.59 -8.41 17.22
N MET A 240 -1.84 -8.55 16.12
CA MET A 240 -2.17 -9.41 14.97
C MET A 240 -3.47 -9.01 14.26
N ARG A 241 -3.68 -7.70 14.12
CA ARG A 241 -4.75 -7.11 13.33
C ARG A 241 -4.19 -6.28 12.21
N THR A 242 -4.91 -6.27 11.09
CA THR A 242 -4.69 -5.39 9.97
C THR A 242 -5.91 -4.51 9.76
N ALA A 243 -5.66 -3.25 9.43
CA ALA A 243 -6.72 -2.30 9.13
C ALA A 243 -6.26 -1.36 8.02
N SER A 244 -7.11 -1.16 7.01
CA SER A 244 -7.01 0.01 6.15
C SER A 244 -7.52 1.24 6.90
N LEU A 245 -6.95 2.40 6.64
CA LEU A 245 -7.51 3.66 7.12
C LEU A 245 -8.12 4.40 5.93
N GLY A 246 -9.14 5.21 6.23
CA GLY A 246 -9.53 6.29 5.33
C GLY A 246 -8.48 7.39 5.37
N VAL A 247 -8.44 8.22 4.33
CA VAL A 247 -7.62 9.44 4.29
C VAL A 247 -8.48 10.59 3.81
N TYR A 248 -8.44 11.73 4.50
CA TYR A 248 -8.97 12.97 3.96
C TYR A 248 -8.07 13.43 2.81
N TRP A 249 -8.63 13.64 1.62
CA TRP A 249 -7.81 13.98 0.45
C TRP A 249 -8.42 15.10 -0.40
N PRO A 250 -7.62 16.11 -0.83
CA PRO A 250 -6.18 16.26 -0.62
C PRO A 250 -5.79 16.67 0.81
N ASN A 251 -6.73 17.16 1.60
CA ASN A 251 -6.55 17.58 3.00
C ASN A 251 -7.88 17.43 3.76
N ARG A 252 -7.88 17.66 5.07
CA ARG A 252 -9.08 17.59 5.90
C ARG A 252 -10.14 18.63 5.53
N THR A 253 -9.75 19.84 5.16
CA THR A 253 -10.67 20.92 4.77
C THR A 253 -11.51 20.58 3.54
N ALA A 254 -10.98 19.79 2.61
CA ALA A 254 -11.75 19.29 1.46
C ALA A 254 -12.87 18.32 1.88
N GLY A 255 -12.84 17.79 3.10
CA GLY A 255 -13.90 16.99 3.72
C GLY A 255 -14.10 15.59 3.14
N LYS A 256 -13.44 15.26 2.02
CA LYS A 256 -13.69 14.03 1.27
C LYS A 256 -12.83 12.87 1.75
N VAL A 257 -13.48 11.86 2.33
CA VAL A 257 -12.82 10.64 2.79
C VAL A 257 -12.60 9.69 1.62
N HIS A 258 -11.38 9.16 1.50
CA HIS A 258 -11.02 8.15 0.53
C HIS A 258 -10.59 6.87 1.25
N LEU A 259 -11.17 5.73 0.88
CA LEU A 259 -10.81 4.41 1.41
C LEU A 259 -10.10 3.62 0.32
N GLN A 260 -8.85 3.21 0.58
CA GLN A 260 -7.99 2.52 -0.41
C GLN A 260 -7.91 3.29 -1.74
N GLY A 261 -7.87 4.62 -1.64
CA GLY A 261 -7.79 5.53 -2.79
C GLY A 261 -9.13 5.95 -3.40
N ARG A 262 -10.19 5.15 -3.23
CA ARG A 262 -11.51 5.47 -3.78
C ARG A 262 -12.23 6.45 -2.87
N ALA A 263 -12.77 7.52 -3.45
CA ALA A 263 -13.70 8.41 -2.78
C ALA A 263 -14.89 7.63 -2.20
N CYS A 264 -15.15 7.81 -0.91
CA CYS A 264 -16.34 7.24 -0.29
C CYS A 264 -17.57 7.98 -0.81
N LEU A 265 -18.65 7.23 -1.06
CA LEU A 265 -19.93 7.82 -1.43
C LEU A 265 -20.62 8.39 -0.18
N GLY A 266 -21.47 9.41 -0.34
CA GLY A 266 -22.06 10.13 0.80
C GLY A 266 -22.86 9.24 1.77
N TYR A 267 -23.40 8.12 1.28
CA TYR A 267 -24.16 7.16 2.07
C TYR A 267 -23.30 6.07 2.72
N GLU A 268 -22.02 5.94 2.36
CA GLU A 268 -21.15 4.88 2.85
C GLU A 268 -20.76 5.13 4.30
N ARG A 269 -21.10 4.18 5.17
CA ARG A 269 -20.64 4.16 6.56
C ARG A 269 -19.34 3.38 6.63
N VAL A 270 -18.21 4.10 6.67
CA VAL A 270 -16.90 3.47 6.75
C VAL A 270 -16.52 3.29 8.21
N ASP A 271 -16.62 2.05 8.72
CA ASP A 271 -16.14 1.68 10.05
C ASP A 271 -14.60 1.55 10.06
N ARG A 272 -13.92 2.66 9.76
CA ARG A 272 -12.46 2.81 9.76
C ARG A 272 -12.08 4.16 10.34
N TRP A 273 -10.91 4.19 10.95
CA TRP A 273 -10.24 5.44 11.28
C TRP A 273 -9.86 6.19 10.00
N VAL A 274 -9.97 7.51 10.03
CA VAL A 274 -9.64 8.41 8.93
C VAL A 274 -8.45 9.27 9.33
N LEU A 275 -7.38 9.23 8.54
CA LEU A 275 -6.18 10.01 8.73
C LEU A 275 -6.33 11.42 8.14
N ASP A 276 -6.04 12.44 8.93
CA ASP A 276 -5.68 13.76 8.42
C ASP A 276 -4.27 13.69 7.82
N PRO A 277 -4.09 13.93 6.51
CA PRO A 277 -2.78 13.80 5.87
C PRO A 277 -1.79 14.90 6.29
N ASP A 278 -2.25 16.00 6.89
CA ASP A 278 -1.43 17.14 7.29
C ASP A 278 -1.06 17.06 8.77
N GLU A 279 -2.04 16.79 9.64
CA GLU A 279 -1.81 16.66 11.09
C GLU A 279 -1.29 15.27 11.50
N LEU A 280 -1.44 14.26 10.64
CA LEU A 280 -1.03 12.87 10.88
C LEU A 280 -1.76 12.19 12.06
N ILE A 281 -2.90 12.77 12.47
CA ILE A 281 -3.80 12.25 13.49
C ILE A 281 -4.95 11.52 12.81
N SER A 282 -5.34 10.38 13.37
CA SER A 282 -6.51 9.62 12.91
C SER A 282 -7.69 9.84 13.82
N GLU A 283 -8.89 9.96 13.24
CA GLU A 283 -10.15 10.08 13.97
C GLU A 283 -11.20 9.10 13.43
N THR A 284 -12.23 8.80 14.22
CA THR A 284 -13.40 8.07 13.72
C THR A 284 -14.21 8.99 12.82
N GLN A 285 -14.70 8.48 11.68
CA GLN A 285 -15.58 9.26 10.83
C GLN A 285 -16.84 9.67 11.64
N PRO A 286 -17.21 10.97 11.68
CA PRO A 286 -18.49 11.35 12.26
C PRO A 286 -19.61 10.70 11.45
N LEU A 287 -20.50 9.98 12.15
CA LEU A 287 -21.65 9.33 11.51
C LEU A 287 -22.46 10.40 10.75
N PRO A 288 -22.89 10.13 9.50
CA PRO A 288 -23.87 10.99 8.84
C PRO A 288 -25.07 11.12 9.76
N ARG A 289 -25.46 12.36 10.08
CA ARG A 289 -26.69 12.60 10.85
C ARG A 289 -27.84 11.98 10.07
N GLU A 290 -28.66 11.17 10.73
CA GLU A 290 -29.78 10.49 10.09
C GLU A 290 -30.70 11.53 9.38
N SER A 291 -31.12 11.15 8.17
CA SER A 291 -32.32 11.59 7.42
C SER A 291 -32.39 12.88 6.55
N ASP A 292 -31.46 13.85 6.53
CA ASP A 292 -31.79 15.11 5.82
C ASP A 292 -31.22 15.33 4.40
N GLU A 293 -30.27 14.53 3.90
CA GLU A 293 -29.64 14.80 2.58
C GLU A 293 -29.71 13.66 1.56
N LEU A 294 -30.16 12.46 1.95
CA LEU A 294 -30.21 11.27 1.09
C LEU A 294 -31.20 11.36 -0.09
N MET A 295 -31.92 12.47 -0.24
CA MET A 295 -32.85 12.74 -1.35
C MET A 295 -32.60 14.07 -2.07
N ALA A 296 -31.58 14.85 -1.67
CA ALA A 296 -31.39 16.21 -2.18
C ALA A 296 -30.45 16.30 -3.39
N GLU A 297 -29.45 15.42 -3.50
CA GLU A 297 -28.41 15.53 -4.55
C GLU A 297 -28.67 14.71 -5.83
N ASP A 298 -29.68 13.83 -5.84
CA ASP A 298 -30.09 13.07 -7.05
C ASP A 298 -31.07 13.83 -7.96
N ASN A 299 -31.31 15.13 -7.72
CA ASN A 299 -32.09 16.00 -8.60
C ASN A 299 -31.21 16.68 -9.67
N ASP A 300 -30.45 15.89 -10.43
CA ASP A 300 -29.90 16.34 -11.72
C ASP A 300 -31.05 16.40 -12.76
N PRO A 301 -31.31 17.56 -13.41
CA PRO A 301 -32.35 17.66 -14.44
C PRO A 301 -32.17 16.74 -15.65
N GLN A 302 -31.00 16.11 -15.84
CA GLN A 302 -30.71 15.29 -17.02
C GLN A 302 -31.32 13.87 -17.01
N THR A 303 -31.79 13.34 -15.88
CA THR A 303 -32.43 12.01 -15.80
C THR A 303 -33.92 11.99 -16.19
N ARG A 304 -34.54 13.14 -16.52
CA ARG A 304 -35.95 13.23 -16.94
C ARG A 304 -36.28 12.71 -18.35
N SER A 305 -35.36 12.05 -19.04
CA SER A 305 -35.59 11.54 -20.40
C SER A 305 -36.06 10.07 -20.47
N TYR A 306 -36.01 9.29 -19.39
CA TYR A 306 -36.36 7.86 -19.45
C TYR A 306 -37.85 7.56 -19.23
N ASP A 307 -38.56 8.37 -18.45
CA ASP A 307 -40.00 8.14 -18.15
C ASP A 307 -40.96 8.66 -19.23
N LYS A 308 -40.50 9.46 -20.19
CA LYS A 308 -41.34 9.90 -21.33
C LYS A 308 -41.46 8.88 -22.46
N LEU A 309 -40.63 7.83 -22.48
CA LEU A 309 -40.65 6.80 -23.53
C LEU A 309 -41.51 5.57 -23.17
N LEU A 310 -41.83 5.35 -21.90
CA LEU A 310 -42.68 4.22 -21.45
C LEU A 310 -44.17 4.57 -21.33
N GLY A 311 -44.54 5.85 -21.40
CA GLY A 311 -45.93 6.32 -21.39
C GLY A 311 -46.63 6.35 -22.76
N ALA A 312 -45.94 6.00 -23.84
CA ALA A 312 -46.49 6.01 -25.22
C ALA A 312 -46.83 4.61 -25.77
N LEU A 313 -46.81 3.57 -24.92
CA LEU A 313 -47.16 2.18 -25.27
C LEU A 313 -48.23 1.59 -24.34
N ARG A 314 -49.20 2.40 -23.92
CA ARG A 314 -50.46 1.94 -23.33
C ARG A 314 -51.64 2.63 -23.99
#